data_AF-A0A9E4ZX08-F1
#
_entry.id   AF-A0A9E4ZX08-F1
#
_cell.length_a   1.000
_cell.length_b   1.000
_cell.length_c   1.000
_cell.angle_alpha   90.00
_cell.angle_beta   90.00
_cell.angle_gamma   90.00
#
_symmetry.space_group_name_H-M   'P 1'
#
loop_
_entity.id
_entity.type
_entity.pdbx_description
1 polymer ?
#
loop_
_entity_poly.entity_id
_entity_poly.type
_entity_poly.pdbx_seq_one_letter_code
_entity_poly.pdbx_strand_id
1 'polypeptide(L)'
;MVKIRDVGEFAFGLLLVYGTVSIIFFGYSISIINIIFLLGGIFLIFESILKHKTAILYLSLGFAILVSTFIWIITQKVSLLPLDILVGIITGIFFLIWGMLTRLGFLSEK
;
A
#
# COMPACT_ATOMS: atom_id res chain seq x y z
N MET A 1 12.52 22.01 3.22
CA MET A 1 13.40 20.84 2.98
C MET A 1 12.78 19.66 3.71
N VAL A 2 12.38 18.59 3.00
CA VAL A 2 11.76 17.40 3.63
C VAL A 2 12.88 16.56 4.24
N LYS A 3 12.83 16.29 5.55
CA LYS A 3 13.84 15.46 6.23
C LYS A 3 13.43 14.00 6.15
N ILE A 4 14.19 13.21 5.39
CA ILE A 4 14.04 11.75 5.36
C ILE A 4 14.61 11.21 6.67
N ARG A 5 13.82 10.43 7.40
CA ARG A 5 14.21 9.87 8.69
C ARG A 5 14.76 8.46 8.58
N ASP A 6 14.28 7.70 7.62
CA ASP A 6 14.78 6.37 7.28
C ASP A 6 15.16 6.32 5.79
N VAL A 7 16.46 6.35 5.51
CA VAL A 7 16.97 6.36 4.14
C VAL A 7 16.77 4.99 3.47
N GLY A 8 16.76 3.90 4.24
CA GLY A 8 16.61 2.54 3.74
C GLY A 8 15.18 2.29 3.25
N GLU A 9 14.19 2.59 4.09
CA GLU A 9 12.77 2.48 3.72
C GLU A 9 12.42 3.40 2.55
N PHE A 10 12.98 4.61 2.52
CA PHE A 10 12.79 5.54 1.41
C PHE A 10 13.34 5.00 0.09
N ALA A 11 14.58 4.50 0.10
CA ALA A 11 15.22 3.94 -1.10
C ALA A 11 14.51 2.66 -1.58
N PHE A 12 14.09 1.80 -0.65
CA PHE A 12 13.33 0.60 -0.98
C PHE A 12 11.95 0.94 -1.56
N GLY A 13 11.26 1.92 -0.97
CA GLY A 13 10.00 2.44 -1.50
C GLY A 13 10.14 3.01 -2.92
N LEU A 14 11.19 3.79 -3.18
CA LEU A 14 11.49 4.30 -4.53
C LEU A 14 11.78 3.17 -5.51
N LEU A 15 12.55 2.15 -5.10
CA LEU A 15 12.86 1.00 -5.94
C LEU A 15 11.58 0.21 -6.28
N LEU A 16 10.69 0.02 -5.30
CA LEU A 16 9.38 -0.61 -5.50
C LEU A 16 8.50 0.16 -6.49
N VAL A 17 8.39 1.49 -6.33
CA VAL A 17 7.63 2.33 -7.24
C VAL A 17 8.23 2.26 -8.65
N TYR A 18 9.53 2.46 -8.78
CA TYR A 18 10.22 2.42 -10.06
C TYR A 18 10.09 1.06 -10.76
N GLY A 19 10.31 -0.03 -10.03
CA GLY A 19 10.18 -1.39 -10.54
C GLY A 19 8.76 -1.67 -11.02
N THR A 20 7.76 -1.27 -10.23
CA THR A 20 6.35 -1.46 -10.59
C THR A 20 5.96 -0.67 -11.83
N VAL A 21 6.36 0.60 -11.93
CA VAL A 21 6.11 1.43 -13.11
C VAL A 21 6.81 0.84 -14.34
N SER A 22 8.03 0.36 -14.19
CA SER A 22 8.78 -0.29 -15.27
C SER A 22 8.07 -1.56 -15.76
N ILE A 23 7.60 -2.42 -14.84
CA ILE A 23 6.85 -3.63 -15.19
C ILE A 23 5.58 -3.28 -15.96
N ILE A 24 4.83 -2.28 -15.52
CA ILE A 24 3.60 -1.84 -16.21
C ILE A 24 3.94 -1.32 -17.62
N PHE A 25 5.01 -0.54 -17.75
CA PHE A 25 5.40 0.07 -19.03
C PHE A 25 5.93 -0.95 -20.04
N PHE A 26 6.78 -1.89 -19.61
CA PHE A 26 7.38 -2.89 -20.50
C PHE A 26 6.49 -4.12 -20.72
N GLY A 27 5.70 -4.50 -19.71
CA GLY A 27 4.84 -5.69 -19.75
C GLY A 27 3.43 -5.45 -20.29
N TYR A 28 3.01 -4.19 -20.46
CA TYR A 28 1.66 -3.79 -20.90
C TYR A 28 0.50 -4.48 -20.17
N SER A 29 0.75 -4.92 -18.94
CA SER A 29 -0.23 -5.64 -18.12
C SER A 29 -0.37 -4.92 -16.78
N ILE A 30 -1.56 -4.36 -16.56
CA ILE A 30 -1.95 -3.84 -15.26
C ILE A 30 -2.64 -4.98 -14.54
N SER A 31 -2.09 -5.40 -13.41
CA SER A 31 -2.68 -6.38 -12.51
C SER A 31 -2.94 -5.73 -11.15
N ILE A 32 -3.85 -6.32 -10.36
CA ILE A 32 -4.09 -5.87 -8.98
C ILE A 32 -2.81 -5.94 -8.13
N ILE A 33 -1.96 -6.93 -8.38
CA ILE A 33 -0.68 -7.11 -7.69
C ILE A 33 0.23 -5.89 -7.94
N ASN A 34 0.27 -5.40 -9.19
CA ASN A 34 1.04 -4.19 -9.52
C ASN A 34 0.50 -2.97 -8.77
N ILE A 35 -0.83 -2.85 -8.62
CA ILE A 35 -1.44 -1.75 -7.85
C ILE A 35 -1.05 -1.83 -6.38
N ILE A 36 -1.07 -3.03 -5.78
CA ILE A 36 -0.66 -3.26 -4.39
C ILE A 36 0.81 -2.88 -4.18
N PHE A 37 1.71 -3.32 -5.07
CA PHE A 37 3.13 -2.97 -5.00
C PHE A 37 3.37 -1.46 -5.17
N LEU A 38 2.66 -0.80 -6.07
CA LEU A 38 2.75 0.64 -6.26
C LEU A 38 2.35 1.40 -4.99
N LEU A 39 1.18 1.05 -4.43
CA LEU A 39 0.67 1.66 -3.21
C LEU A 39 1.60 1.38 -2.01
N GLY A 40 2.12 0.16 -1.90
CA GLY A 40 3.11 -0.21 -0.87
C GLY A 40 4.42 0.57 -0.98
N GLY A 41 4.94 0.76 -2.20
CA GLY A 41 6.13 1.58 -2.43
C GLY A 41 5.92 3.05 -2.06
N ILE A 42 4.77 3.61 -2.44
CA ILE A 42 4.37 4.97 -2.05
C ILE A 42 4.24 5.08 -0.51
N PHE A 43 3.66 4.07 0.12
CA PHE A 43 3.51 4.02 1.57
C PHE A 43 4.86 4.08 2.29
N LEU A 44 5.84 3.25 1.88
CA LEU A 44 7.19 3.26 2.46
C LEU A 44 7.90 4.62 2.32
N ILE A 45 7.73 5.27 1.15
CA ILE A 45 8.24 6.63 0.94
C ILE A 45 7.62 7.59 1.96
N PHE A 46 6.31 7.56 2.16
CA PHE A 46 5.66 8.45 3.13
C PHE A 46 5.99 8.11 4.58
N GLU A 47 6.07 6.83 4.93
CA GLU A 47 6.42 6.36 6.28
C GLU A 47 7.82 6.86 6.69
N SER A 48 8.80 6.72 5.78
CA SER A 48 10.17 7.19 5.99
C SER A 48 10.30 8.72 6.21
N ILE A 49 9.30 9.50 5.79
CA ILE A 49 9.24 10.95 5.95
C ILE A 49 8.43 11.33 7.20
N LEU A 50 7.30 10.64 7.43
CA LEU A 50 6.25 11.01 8.38
C LEU A 50 6.16 10.04 9.56
N LYS A 51 7.30 9.60 10.11
CA LYS A 51 7.47 8.65 11.23
C LYS A 51 6.67 8.91 12.53
N HIS A 52 5.79 9.92 12.58
CA HIS A 52 4.87 10.22 13.70
C HIS A 52 3.38 10.22 13.29
N LYS A 53 3.08 9.94 12.01
CA LYS A 53 1.72 9.86 11.45
C LYS A 53 1.46 8.49 10.84
N THR A 54 2.18 7.47 11.30
CA THR A 54 2.11 6.08 10.86
C THR A 54 0.68 5.54 10.87
N ALA A 55 -0.09 5.81 11.93
CA ALA A 55 -1.49 5.38 12.02
C ALA A 55 -2.39 5.90 10.89
N ILE A 56 -2.25 7.19 10.54
CA ILE A 56 -3.04 7.80 9.46
C ILE A 56 -2.60 7.23 8.12
N LEU A 57 -1.30 7.02 7.92
CA LEU A 57 -0.77 6.40 6.71
C LEU A 57 -1.30 4.97 6.53
N TYR A 58 -1.24 4.12 7.56
CA TYR A 58 -1.78 2.75 7.50
C TYR A 58 -3.28 2.74 7.17
N LEU A 59 -4.07 3.60 7.81
CA LEU A 59 -5.52 3.71 7.53
C LEU A 59 -5.79 4.16 6.09
N SER A 60 -5.07 5.19 5.63
CA SER A 60 -5.24 5.71 4.26
C SER A 60 -4.83 4.69 3.21
N LEU A 61 -3.76 3.92 3.46
CA LEU A 61 -3.30 2.86 2.57
C LEU A 61 -4.30 1.71 2.51
N GLY A 62 -4.76 1.23 3.68
CA GLY A 62 -5.76 0.16 3.74
C GLY A 62 -7.02 0.52 2.98
N PHE A 63 -7.49 1.77 3.13
CA PHE A 63 -8.62 2.27 2.36
C PHE A 63 -8.33 2.34 0.86
N ALA A 64 -7.16 2.86 0.46
CA ALA A 64 -6.77 2.94 -0.95
C ALA A 64 -6.68 1.55 -1.63
N ILE A 65 -6.13 0.56 -0.93
CA ILE A 65 -6.04 -0.83 -1.42
C ILE A 65 -7.44 -1.42 -1.60
N LEU A 66 -8.32 -1.27 -0.60
CA LEU A 66 -9.69 -1.80 -0.70
C LEU A 66 -10.47 -1.14 -1.83
N VAL A 67 -10.44 0.19 -1.93
CA VAL A 67 -11.11 0.93 -3.02
C VAL A 67 -10.59 0.48 -4.37
N SER A 68 -9.26 0.37 -4.54
CA SER A 68 -8.66 -0.09 -5.79
C SER A 68 -9.10 -1.52 -6.13
N THR A 69 -9.22 -2.38 -5.11
CA THR A 69 -9.67 -3.77 -5.28
C THR A 69 -11.14 -3.86 -5.68
N PHE A 70 -12.01 -3.06 -5.06
CA PHE A 70 -13.42 -3.00 -5.45
C PHE A 70 -13.60 -2.45 -6.86
N ILE A 71 -12.89 -1.38 -7.22
CA ILE A 71 -12.90 -0.84 -8.59
C ILE A 71 -12.47 -1.94 -9.57
N TRP A 72 -11.40 -2.67 -9.27
CA TRP A 72 -10.91 -3.76 -10.12
C TRP A 72 -11.96 -4.85 -10.34
N ILE A 73 -12.59 -5.33 -9.27
CA ILE A 73 -13.67 -6.33 -9.33
C ILE A 73 -14.81 -5.85 -10.23
N ILE A 74 -15.24 -4.60 -10.05
CA ILE A 74 -16.35 -4.00 -10.81
C ILE A 74 -15.98 -3.85 -12.29
N THR A 75 -14.81 -3.30 -12.59
CA THR A 75 -14.37 -3.01 -13.97
C THR A 75 -14.12 -4.29 -14.76
N GLN A 76 -13.46 -5.28 -14.16
CA GLN A 76 -13.08 -6.52 -14.83
C GLN A 76 -14.17 -7.60 -14.75
N LYS A 77 -15.28 -7.36 -14.04
CA LYS A 77 -16.37 -8.32 -13.80
C LYS A 77 -15.87 -9.68 -13.29
N VAL A 78 -14.82 -9.66 -12.49
CA VAL A 78 -14.16 -10.88 -11.98
C VAL A 78 -14.91 -11.35 -10.74
N SER A 79 -15.01 -12.68 -10.56
CA SER A 79 -15.56 -13.25 -9.33
C SER A 79 -14.70 -12.88 -8.12
N LEU A 80 -15.23 -13.02 -6.90
CA LEU A 80 -14.51 -12.70 -5.66
C LEU A 80 -13.47 -13.77 -5.25
N LEU A 81 -13.44 -14.90 -5.96
CA LEU A 81 -12.67 -16.09 -5.62
C LEU A 81 -11.19 -16.10 -6.05
N PRO A 82 -10.73 -15.35 -7.07
CA PRO A 82 -9.33 -15.36 -7.46
C PRO A 82 -8.42 -14.91 -6.31
N LEU A 83 -7.29 -15.60 -6.20
CA LEU A 83 -6.32 -15.41 -5.14
C LEU A 83 -5.83 -13.96 -5.06
N ASP A 84 -5.62 -13.30 -6.19
CA ASP A 84 -5.12 -11.93 -6.25
C ASP A 84 -6.09 -10.91 -5.62
N ILE A 85 -7.40 -11.15 -5.79
CA ILE A 85 -8.45 -10.31 -5.20
C ILE A 85 -8.54 -10.56 -3.69
N LEU A 86 -8.48 -11.83 -3.27
CA LEU A 86 -8.44 -12.19 -1.85
C LEU A 86 -7.23 -11.56 -1.15
N VAL A 87 -6.06 -11.59 -1.78
CA VAL A 87 -4.86 -10.94 -1.27
C VAL A 87 -5.10 -9.43 -1.11
N GLY A 88 -5.64 -8.75 -2.12
CA GLY A 88 -5.96 -7.32 -2.02
C GLY A 88 -6.90 -6.98 -0.87
N ILE A 89 -7.97 -7.76 -0.69
CA ILE A 89 -8.94 -7.57 0.40
C ILE A 89 -8.28 -7.81 1.77
N ILE A 90 -7.59 -8.94 1.94
CA ILE A 90 -6.93 -9.31 3.20
C ILE A 90 -5.88 -8.26 3.57
N THR A 91 -5.03 -7.85 2.62
CA THR A 91 -4.03 -6.81 2.84
C THR A 91 -4.68 -5.49 3.23
N GLY A 92 -5.73 -5.06 2.52
CA GLY A 92 -6.46 -3.84 2.86
C GLY A 92 -7.04 -3.85 4.27
N ILE A 93 -7.70 -4.94 4.67
CA ILE A 93 -8.26 -5.10 6.04
C ILE A 93 -7.15 -5.12 7.09
N PHE A 94 -6.05 -5.84 6.83
CA PHE A 94 -4.92 -5.91 7.74
C PHE A 94 -4.33 -4.53 8.02
N PHE A 95 -4.11 -3.72 6.99
CA PHE A 95 -3.62 -2.34 7.13
C PHE A 95 -4.58 -1.45 7.92
N LEU A 96 -5.90 -1.62 7.76
CA LEU A 96 -6.89 -0.89 8.56
C LEU A 96 -6.80 -1.28 10.05
N ILE A 97 -6.71 -2.57 10.34
CA ILE A 97 -6.57 -3.07 11.72
C ILE A 97 -5.28 -2.53 12.34
N TRP A 98 -4.16 -2.61 11.61
CA TRP A 98 -2.87 -2.11 12.06
C TRP A 98 -2.89 -0.61 12.35
N GLY A 99 -3.50 0.17 11.45
CA GLY A 99 -3.68 1.61 11.64
C GLY A 99 -4.56 1.95 12.84
N MET A 100 -5.64 1.19 13.08
CA MET A 100 -6.47 1.34 14.28
C MET A 100 -5.71 1.03 15.57
N LEU A 101 -4.98 -0.08 15.62
CA LEU A 101 -4.18 -0.48 16.78
C LEU A 101 -3.08 0.55 17.10
N THR A 102 -2.45 1.10 16.06
CA THR A 102 -1.45 2.17 16.20
C THR A 102 -2.09 3.44 16.75
N ARG A 103 -3.26 3.83 16.25
CA ARG A 103 -3.99 5.02 16.73
C ARG A 103 -4.48 4.90 18.16
N LEU A 104 -4.90 3.71 18.56
CA LEU A 104 -5.36 3.40 19.92
C LEU A 104 -4.22 3.31 20.94
N GLY A 105 -2.96 3.46 20.50
CA GLY A 105 -1.80 3.43 21.39
C GLY A 105 -1.42 2.02 21.87
N PHE A 106 -2.10 0.97 21.40
CA PHE A 106 -1.71 -0.42 21.69
C PHE A 106 -0.34 -0.76 21.09
N LEU A 107 -0.02 -0.14 19.96
CA LEU A 107 1.29 -0.22 19.31
C LEU A 107 2.11 1.06 19.52
N SER A 108 1.81 1.85 20.57
CA SER A 108 2.39 3.17 20.85
C SER A 108 3.86 3.26 20.44
N GLU A 109 4.14 4.20 19.52
CA GLU A 109 5.48 4.71 19.26
C GLU A 109 6.08 5.17 20.60
N LYS A 110 7.11 4.47 21.10
CA LYS A 110 8.06 5.00 22.06
C LYS A 110 9.18 5.72 21.32
#